data_AF-A0AAV4QHH7-F1
#
_entry.id   AF-A0AAV4QHH7-F1
#
_cell.length_a   1.000
_cell.length_b   1.000
_cell.length_c   1.000
_cell.angle_alpha   90.00
_cell.angle_beta   90.00
_cell.angle_gamma   90.00
#
_symmetry.space_group_name_H-M   'P 1'
#
loop_
_entity.id
_entity.type
_entity.pdbx_description
1 polymer ?
#
loop_
_entity_poly.entity_id
_entity_poly.type
_entity_poly.pdbx_seq_one_letter_code
_entity_poly.pdbx_strand_id
1 'polypeptide(L)'
;MNFAISLGLIFLVDRFLGGEFTSYGLEVLNFSEWDNQALRFDPMVRVFPRMTKCTFHAYGSSGDVQRHDAMCILPINIINEKIFIVLWFWMIALCIITGLALIYRILTYFYPSVRYFMTQNVAQHTDKANLAKVLRKCNAGDWLIFHSLCSNIDPLNFRDIINDLAARLDEKDSLGRNGPAVTTC
;
A
#
# COMPACT_ATOMS: atom_id res chain seq x y z
N MET A 1 2.01 -10.22 1.14
CA MET A 1 2.44 -9.80 2.50
C MET A 1 2.09 -8.34 2.76
N ASN A 2 2.63 -7.37 2.02
CA ASN A 2 2.38 -5.93 2.26
C ASN A 2 0.90 -5.53 2.33
N PHE A 3 0.06 -6.03 1.41
CA PHE A 3 -1.39 -5.78 1.45
C PHE A 3 -2.06 -6.26 2.75
N ALA A 4 -1.67 -7.45 3.25
CA ALA A 4 -2.19 -7.99 4.50
C ALA A 4 -1.72 -7.17 5.72
N ILE A 5 -0.48 -6.67 5.69
CA ILE A 5 0.05 -5.77 6.73
C ILE A 5 -0.77 -4.47 6.74
N SER A 6 -1.03 -3.87 5.57
CA SER A 6 -1.85 -2.67 5.46
C SER A 6 -3.26 -2.89 6.02
N LEU A 7 -3.92 -4.00 5.66
CA LEU A 7 -5.25 -4.33 6.20
C LEU A 7 -5.23 -4.59 7.71
N GLY A 8 -4.23 -5.30 8.21
CA GLY A 8 -4.06 -5.53 9.65
C GLY A 8 -3.86 -4.25 10.44
N LEU A 9 -3.10 -3.30 9.88
CA LEU A 9 -2.90 -1.98 10.48
C LEU A 9 -4.20 -1.18 10.51
N ILE A 10 -5.00 -1.18 9.43
CA ILE A 10 -6.33 -0.55 9.42
C ILE A 10 -7.22 -1.16 10.49
N PHE A 11 -7.28 -2.49 10.58
CA PHE A 11 -8.11 -3.19 11.56
C PHE A 11 -7.68 -2.89 13.01
N LEU A 12 -6.38 -2.87 13.29
CA LEU A 12 -5.87 -2.56 14.62
C LEU A 12 -6.20 -1.12 15.03
N VAL A 13 -6.01 -0.17 14.12
CA VAL A 13 -6.35 1.24 14.35
C VAL A 13 -7.86 1.41 14.55
N ASP A 14 -8.68 0.80 13.71
CA ASP A 14 -10.14 0.83 13.85
C ASP A 14 -10.59 0.24 15.20
N ARG A 15 -9.99 -0.88 15.63
CA ARG A 15 -10.29 -1.50 16.92
C ARG A 15 -9.83 -0.64 18.12
N PHE A 16 -8.72 0.08 17.99
CA PHE A 16 -8.22 1.02 19.01
C PHE A 16 -9.12 2.24 19.16
N LEU A 17 -9.67 2.75 18.06
CA LEU A 17 -10.58 3.91 18.05
C LEU A 17 -12.05 3.54 18.33
N GLY A 18 -12.35 2.26 18.53
CA GLY A 18 -13.69 1.80 18.89
C GLY A 18 -14.63 1.56 17.70
N GLY A 19 -14.09 1.34 16.49
CA GLY A 19 -14.88 1.04 15.28
C GLY A 19 -15.27 2.26 14.44
N GLU A 20 -14.86 3.44 14.87
CA GLU A 20 -15.28 4.71 14.26
C GLU A 20 -14.30 5.23 13.19
N PHE A 21 -13.14 4.57 13.02
CA PHE A 21 -12.08 5.03 12.12
C PHE A 21 -12.45 4.88 10.65
N THR A 22 -13.14 3.80 10.29
CA THR A 22 -13.58 3.57 8.89
C THR A 22 -14.64 4.57 8.42
N SER A 23 -15.59 4.94 9.28
CA SER A 23 -16.64 5.94 8.99
C SER A 23 -16.07 7.36 8.88
N TYR A 24 -15.03 7.65 9.68
CA TYR A 24 -14.46 8.99 9.84
C TYR A 24 -14.09 9.70 8.53
N GLY A 25 -13.32 9.07 7.65
CA GLY A 25 -12.90 9.74 6.41
C GLY A 25 -14.00 9.88 5.36
N LEU A 26 -14.99 8.98 5.33
CA LEU A 26 -16.17 9.12 4.48
C LEU A 26 -17.02 10.32 4.93
N GLU A 27 -17.13 10.53 6.23
CA GLU A 27 -17.84 11.66 6.82
C GLU A 27 -17.08 12.99 6.65
N VAL A 28 -15.75 12.97 6.68
CA VAL A 28 -14.95 14.17 6.35
C VAL A 28 -15.11 14.57 4.87
N LEU A 29 -15.19 13.60 3.95
CA LEU A 29 -15.38 13.87 2.51
C LEU A 29 -16.78 14.39 2.19
N ASN A 30 -17.82 13.86 2.84
CA ASN A 30 -19.21 14.28 2.61
C ASN A 30 -19.54 15.67 3.19
N PHE A 31 -18.76 16.15 4.17
CA PHE A 31 -19.01 17.42 4.86
C PHE A 31 -17.86 18.41 4.69
N SER A 32 -17.26 18.46 3.50
CA SER A 32 -16.13 19.35 3.15
C SER A 32 -16.49 20.86 3.14
N GLU A 33 -17.73 21.24 3.44
CA GLU A 33 -18.10 22.65 3.59
C GLU A 33 -18.09 23.06 5.06
N TRP A 34 -17.28 24.06 5.33
CA TRP A 34 -17.14 24.74 6.62
C TRP A 34 -18.51 25.19 7.13
N ASP A 35 -18.88 24.87 8.39
CA ASP A 35 -19.31 25.90 9.38
C ASP A 35 -19.93 25.38 10.70
N ASN A 36 -20.14 24.07 10.91
CA ASN A 36 -20.94 23.63 12.08
C ASN A 36 -20.21 22.68 13.04
N GLN A 37 -19.00 23.04 13.49
CA GLN A 37 -18.29 22.31 14.56
C GLN A 37 -19.10 22.19 15.86
N ALA A 38 -20.04 23.11 16.12
CA ALA A 38 -20.87 23.12 17.32
C ALA A 38 -22.03 22.10 17.29
N LEU A 39 -22.47 21.65 16.10
CA LEU A 39 -23.56 20.68 15.93
C LEU A 39 -23.05 19.26 15.60
N ARG A 40 -21.74 19.12 15.41
CA ARG A 40 -21.11 17.87 14.98
C ARG A 40 -20.80 16.99 16.20
N PHE A 41 -21.73 16.10 16.54
CA PHE A 41 -21.47 15.01 17.47
C PHE A 41 -20.73 13.88 16.74
N ASP A 42 -19.47 14.14 16.34
CA ASP A 42 -18.62 13.06 15.87
C ASP A 42 -18.39 12.09 17.04
N PRO A 43 -18.58 10.77 16.87
CA PRO A 43 -18.38 9.77 17.94
C PRO A 43 -16.95 9.80 18.51
N MET A 44 -16.00 10.36 17.77
CA MET A 44 -14.63 10.60 18.21
C MET A 44 -14.52 11.69 19.28
N VAL A 45 -15.44 12.66 19.37
CA VAL A 45 -15.51 13.64 20.49
C VAL A 45 -15.82 12.94 21.82
N ARG A 46 -16.51 11.79 21.78
CA ARG A 46 -16.75 10.94 22.96
C ARG A 46 -15.49 10.21 23.41
N VAL A 47 -14.64 9.78 22.47
CA VAL A 47 -13.37 9.10 22.76
C VAL A 47 -12.29 10.11 23.17
N PHE A 48 -12.36 11.31 22.61
CA PHE A 48 -11.35 12.35 22.69
C PHE A 48 -12.05 13.72 22.90
N PRO A 49 -12.31 14.14 24.16
CA PRO A 49 -12.93 15.44 24.44
C PRO A 49 -11.93 16.59 24.33
N ARG A 50 -12.28 17.60 23.52
CA ARG A 50 -11.45 18.81 23.30
C ARG A 50 -11.58 19.83 24.43
N MET A 51 -12.66 19.77 25.20
CA MET A 51 -12.96 20.63 26.34
C MET A 51 -13.45 19.81 27.53
N THR A 52 -13.01 20.15 28.74
CA THR A 52 -13.42 19.50 30.00
C THR A 52 -13.72 20.53 31.08
N LYS A 53 -14.62 20.19 32.01
CA LYS A 53 -14.94 21.02 33.18
C LYS A 53 -13.91 20.74 34.28
N CYS A 54 -13.06 21.71 34.56
CA CYS A 54 -12.11 21.67 35.69
C CYS A 54 -12.74 22.33 36.90
N THR A 55 -12.86 21.60 38.01
CA THR A 55 -13.37 22.15 39.28
C THR A 55 -12.21 22.46 40.22
N PHE A 56 -11.97 23.74 40.46
CA PHE A 56 -10.96 24.20 41.41
C PHE A 56 -11.59 24.43 42.78
N HIS A 57 -10.96 23.91 43.83
CA HIS A 57 -11.36 24.11 45.22
C HIS A 57 -10.43 25.16 45.84
N ALA A 58 -10.97 26.34 46.15
CA ALA A 58 -10.26 27.40 46.87
C ALA A 58 -10.85 27.55 48.28
N TYR A 59 -10.02 27.98 49.24
CA TYR A 59 -10.48 28.24 50.61
C TYR A 59 -10.61 29.75 50.81
N GLY A 60 -11.80 30.21 51.19
CA GLY A 60 -12.08 31.62 51.49
C GLY A 60 -11.46 32.06 52.82
N SER A 61 -11.48 33.37 53.10
CA SER A 61 -10.96 33.95 54.35
C SER A 61 -11.62 33.40 55.62
N SER A 62 -12.82 32.82 55.50
CA SER A 62 -13.57 32.17 56.59
C SER A 62 -13.31 30.66 56.71
N GLY A 63 -12.44 30.07 55.88
CA GLY A 63 -12.16 28.63 55.86
C GLY A 63 -13.17 27.77 55.08
N ASP A 64 -14.16 28.38 54.43
CA ASP A 64 -15.16 27.68 53.60
C ASP A 64 -14.60 27.31 52.21
N VAL A 65 -15.04 26.16 51.68
CA VAL A 65 -14.58 25.63 50.38
C VAL A 65 -15.39 26.25 49.25
N GLN A 66 -14.82 27.23 48.57
CA GLN A 66 -15.42 27.84 47.39
C GLN A 66 -15.04 27.05 46.13
N ARG A 67 -16.04 26.55 45.41
CA ARG A 67 -15.87 25.80 44.16
C ARG A 67 -15.88 26.76 42.97
N HIS A 68 -14.82 26.75 42.18
CA HIS A 68 -14.70 27.52 40.95
C HIS A 68 -14.66 26.57 39.75
N ASP A 69 -15.67 26.68 38.89
CA ASP A 69 -15.77 25.89 37.67
C ASP A 69 -15.12 26.65 36.51
N ALA A 70 -14.13 26.04 35.87
CA ALA A 70 -13.48 26.57 34.68
C ALA A 70 -13.59 25.57 33.51
N MET A 71 -13.65 26.10 32.29
CA MET A 71 -13.54 25.29 31.07
C MET A 71 -12.07 25.17 30.68
N CYS A 72 -11.56 23.94 30.63
CA CYS A 72 -10.20 23.62 30.22
C CYS A 72 -10.20 23.06 28.80
N ILE A 73 -9.26 23.50 27.97
CA ILE A 73 -9.04 22.95 26.64
C ILE A 73 -7.94 21.88 26.73
N LEU A 74 -8.12 20.76 26.04
CA LEU A 74 -7.14 19.67 26.00
C LEU A 74 -6.38 19.70 24.66
N PRO A 75 -5.27 20.46 24.54
CA PRO A 75 -4.60 20.69 23.26
C PRO A 75 -4.08 19.41 22.60
N ILE A 76 -3.66 18.41 23.39
CA ILE A 76 -3.26 17.08 22.89
C ILE A 76 -4.36 16.42 22.05
N ASN A 77 -5.62 16.67 22.40
CA ASN A 77 -6.77 16.04 21.81
C ASN A 77 -7.16 16.69 20.47
N ILE A 78 -6.91 17.98 20.33
CA ILE A 78 -7.04 18.73 19.07
C ILE A 78 -5.96 18.28 18.07
N ILE A 79 -4.73 18.04 18.54
CA ILE A 79 -3.64 17.52 17.70
C ILE A 79 -3.98 16.10 17.21
N ASN A 80 -4.47 15.25 18.11
CA ASN A 80 -4.90 13.89 17.77
C ASN A 80 -5.98 13.89 16.67
N GLU A 81 -6.99 14.75 16.78
CA GLU A 81 -8.02 14.90 15.74
C GLU A 81 -7.41 15.17 14.37
N LYS A 82 -6.44 16.09 14.25
CA LYS A 82 -5.83 16.42 12.94
C LYS A 82 -4.93 15.33 12.41
N ILE A 83 -4.13 14.67 13.25
CA ILE A 83 -3.25 13.60 12.78
C ILE A 83 -4.04 12.36 12.34
N PHE A 84 -5.16 12.04 13.00
CA PHE A 84 -6.00 10.91 12.58
C PHE A 84 -6.67 11.12 11.22
N ILE A 85 -7.01 12.37 10.85
CA ILE A 85 -7.49 12.70 9.49
C ILE A 85 -6.39 12.38 8.46
N VAL A 86 -5.18 12.90 8.69
CA VAL A 86 -4.04 12.69 7.78
C VAL A 86 -3.70 11.20 7.67
N LEU A 87 -3.68 10.49 8.81
CA LEU A 87 -3.42 9.06 8.85
C LEU A 87 -4.49 8.26 8.10
N TRP A 88 -5.76 8.64 8.16
CA TRP A 88 -6.82 7.96 7.42
C TRP A 88 -6.59 8.03 5.91
N PHE A 89 -6.33 9.22 5.36
CA PHE A 89 -6.03 9.39 3.93
C PHE A 89 -4.77 8.62 3.53
N TRP A 90 -3.74 8.65 4.38
CA TRP A 90 -2.50 7.90 4.16
C TRP A 90 -2.74 6.39 4.11
N MET A 91 -3.53 5.85 5.03
CA MET A 91 -3.85 4.41 5.08
C MET A 91 -4.67 3.95 3.87
N ILE A 92 -5.64 4.76 3.42
CA ILE A 92 -6.38 4.50 2.18
C ILE A 92 -5.43 4.51 0.97
N ALA A 93 -4.56 5.50 0.86
CA ALA A 93 -3.57 5.57 -0.22
C ALA A 93 -2.65 4.34 -0.24
N LEU A 94 -2.14 3.92 0.93
CA LEU A 94 -1.33 2.70 1.04
C LEU A 94 -2.12 1.44 0.67
N CYS A 95 -3.40 1.34 1.05
CA CYS A 95 -4.26 0.22 0.69
C CYS A 95 -4.47 0.15 -0.83
N ILE A 96 -4.71 1.29 -1.49
CA ILE A 96 -4.87 1.36 -2.94
C ILE A 96 -3.57 0.97 -3.65
N ILE A 97 -2.42 1.55 -3.26
CA ILE A 97 -1.13 1.27 -3.89
C ILE A 97 -0.77 -0.21 -3.75
N THR A 98 -0.90 -0.76 -2.55
CA THR A 98 -0.59 -2.18 -2.29
C THR A 98 -1.61 -3.13 -2.93
N GLY A 99 -2.87 -2.72 -3.03
CA GLY A 99 -3.94 -3.44 -3.74
C GLY A 99 -3.70 -3.49 -5.24
N LEU A 100 -3.36 -2.36 -5.88
CA LEU A 100 -2.99 -2.31 -7.29
C LEU A 100 -1.76 -3.17 -7.58
N ALA A 101 -0.75 -3.13 -6.71
CA ALA A 101 0.43 -4.00 -6.85
C ALA A 101 0.08 -5.49 -6.73
N LEU A 102 -0.88 -5.85 -5.85
CA LEU A 102 -1.38 -7.21 -5.74
C LEU A 102 -2.13 -7.65 -7.00
N ILE A 103 -3.03 -6.80 -7.50
CA ILE A 103 -3.78 -7.05 -8.75
C ILE A 103 -2.81 -7.24 -9.91
N TYR A 104 -1.80 -6.39 -10.05
CA TYR A 104 -0.76 -6.54 -11.07
C TYR A 104 -0.06 -7.91 -10.99
N ARG A 105 0.30 -8.36 -9.78
CA ARG A 105 0.93 -9.67 -9.56
C ARG A 105 -0.02 -10.83 -9.89
N ILE A 106 -1.30 -10.70 -9.57
CA ILE A 106 -2.33 -11.68 -9.89
C ILE A 106 -2.49 -11.77 -11.41
N LEU A 107 -2.68 -10.64 -12.10
CA LEU A 107 -2.83 -10.60 -13.55
C LEU A 107 -1.63 -11.20 -14.28
N THR A 108 -0.41 -10.89 -13.85
CA THR A 108 0.82 -11.47 -14.42
C THR A 108 1.01 -12.95 -14.09
N TYR A 109 0.39 -13.45 -13.02
CA TYR A 109 0.37 -14.88 -12.71
C TYR A 109 -0.62 -15.65 -13.59
N PHE A 110 -1.84 -15.15 -13.73
CA PHE A 110 -2.92 -15.81 -14.49
C PHE A 110 -2.79 -15.66 -16.01
N TYR A 111 -2.29 -14.52 -16.49
CA TYR A 111 -2.22 -14.22 -17.92
C TYR A 111 -0.77 -14.17 -18.42
N PRO A 112 -0.23 -15.30 -18.92
CA PRO A 112 1.10 -15.32 -19.52
C PRO A 112 1.22 -14.43 -20.77
N SER A 113 0.12 -14.11 -21.45
CA SER A 113 0.10 -13.17 -22.58
C SER A 113 0.46 -11.73 -22.19
N VAL A 114 0.12 -11.31 -20.95
CA VAL A 114 0.46 -9.98 -20.44
C VAL A 114 1.97 -9.85 -20.23
N ARG A 115 2.63 -10.96 -19.84
CA ARG A 115 4.09 -11.01 -19.65
C ARG A 115 4.83 -10.69 -20.94
N TYR A 116 4.44 -11.36 -22.02
CA TYR A 116 5.05 -11.17 -23.32
C TYR A 116 4.86 -9.73 -23.81
N PHE A 117 3.64 -9.19 -23.71
CA PHE A 117 3.36 -7.82 -24.14
C PHE A 117 4.16 -6.76 -23.36
N MET A 118 4.24 -6.89 -22.03
CA MET A 118 5.01 -5.95 -21.20
C MET A 118 6.49 -5.98 -21.53
N THR A 119 7.10 -7.16 -21.59
CA THR A 119 8.54 -7.27 -21.89
C THR A 119 8.84 -6.82 -23.33
N GLN A 120 7.96 -7.11 -24.29
CA GLN A 120 8.13 -6.64 -25.67
C GLN A 120 8.10 -5.10 -25.75
N ASN A 121 7.25 -4.44 -24.96
CA ASN A 121 7.15 -2.98 -25.01
C ASN A 121 8.40 -2.28 -24.44
N VAL A 122 9.09 -2.92 -23.48
CA VAL A 122 10.34 -2.41 -22.91
C VAL A 122 11.55 -2.83 -23.76
N ALA A 123 11.56 -4.06 -24.27
CA ALA A 123 12.63 -4.64 -25.07
C ALA A 123 12.48 -4.38 -26.58
N GLN A 124 12.18 -3.13 -26.97
CA GLN A 124 11.87 -2.79 -28.37
C GLN A 124 12.98 -3.16 -29.37
N HIS A 125 14.25 -3.19 -28.92
CA HIS A 125 15.44 -3.46 -29.74
C HIS A 125 15.82 -4.94 -29.82
N THR A 126 15.06 -5.82 -29.20
CA THR A 126 15.35 -7.26 -29.15
C THR A 126 14.50 -8.04 -30.17
N ASP A 127 15.08 -9.09 -30.77
CA ASP A 127 14.33 -9.95 -31.68
C ASP A 127 13.19 -10.67 -30.94
N LYS A 128 11.98 -10.52 -31.48
CA LYS A 128 10.74 -11.05 -30.91
C LYS A 128 10.77 -12.57 -30.86
N ALA A 129 11.43 -13.24 -31.80
CA ALA A 129 11.53 -14.69 -31.84
C ALA A 129 12.38 -15.24 -30.67
N ASN A 130 13.58 -14.68 -30.47
CA ASN A 130 14.47 -15.05 -29.36
C ASN A 130 13.84 -14.72 -28.01
N LEU A 131 13.21 -13.55 -27.90
CA LEU A 131 12.52 -13.13 -26.68
C LEU A 131 11.35 -14.05 -26.33
N ALA A 132 10.49 -14.40 -27.30
CA ALA A 132 9.37 -15.31 -27.08
C ALA A 132 9.84 -16.70 -26.65
N LYS A 133 10.96 -17.19 -27.21
CA LYS A 133 11.54 -18.49 -26.90
C LYS A 133 12.04 -18.58 -25.45
N VAL A 134 12.77 -17.57 -25.00
CA VAL A 134 13.25 -17.45 -23.61
C VAL A 134 12.06 -17.33 -22.66
N LEU A 135 11.13 -16.41 -22.94
CA LEU A 135 9.95 -16.14 -22.10
C LEU A 135 9.02 -17.35 -21.95
N ARG A 136 8.92 -18.21 -22.96
CA ARG A 136 8.09 -19.42 -22.92
C ARG A 136 8.66 -20.50 -21.98
N LYS A 137 9.98 -20.49 -21.73
CA LYS A 137 10.65 -21.41 -20.80
C LYS A 137 10.76 -20.87 -19.38
N CYS A 138 10.54 -19.58 -19.16
CA CYS A 138 10.63 -18.92 -17.86
C CYS A 138 9.36 -19.12 -16.99
N ASN A 139 9.56 -19.32 -15.69
CA ASN A 139 8.47 -19.29 -14.71
C ASN A 139 7.99 -17.86 -14.42
N ALA A 140 6.94 -17.73 -13.61
CA ALA A 140 6.41 -16.44 -13.17
C ALA A 140 7.43 -15.57 -12.42
N GLY A 141 8.24 -16.20 -11.56
CA GLY A 141 9.29 -15.53 -10.82
C GLY A 141 10.42 -15.07 -11.72
N ASP A 142 10.90 -15.94 -12.61
CA ASP A 142 11.99 -15.63 -13.54
C ASP A 142 11.62 -14.49 -14.47
N TRP A 143 10.37 -14.47 -14.94
CA TRP A 143 9.86 -13.38 -15.77
C TRP A 143 9.95 -12.02 -15.07
N LEU A 144 9.66 -11.94 -13.77
CA LEU A 144 9.78 -10.69 -13.01
C LEU A 144 11.22 -10.22 -12.95
N ILE A 145 12.17 -11.13 -12.69
CA ILE A 145 13.60 -10.81 -12.72
C ILE A 145 13.99 -10.33 -14.11
N PHE A 146 13.52 -11.01 -15.14
CA PHE A 146 13.78 -10.66 -16.54
C PHE A 146 13.24 -9.28 -16.92
N HIS A 147 12.01 -8.97 -16.46
CA HIS A 147 11.40 -7.66 -16.64
C HIS A 147 12.15 -6.57 -15.87
N SER A 148 12.59 -6.84 -14.64
CA SER A 148 13.45 -5.94 -13.87
C SER A 148 14.79 -5.70 -14.57
N LEU A 149 15.41 -6.74 -15.12
CA LEU A 149 16.65 -6.63 -15.88
C LEU A 149 16.46 -5.74 -17.11
N CYS A 150 15.38 -5.96 -17.86
CA CYS A 150 15.04 -5.18 -19.05
C CYS A 150 14.82 -3.69 -18.74
N SER A 151 14.27 -3.37 -17.58
CA SER A 151 13.98 -1.98 -17.19
C SER A 151 15.17 -1.27 -16.52
N ASN A 152 16.21 -2.00 -16.11
CA ASN A 152 17.38 -1.44 -15.41
C ASN A 152 18.68 -1.50 -16.23
N ILE A 153 18.72 -2.21 -17.36
CA ILE A 153 19.89 -2.35 -18.24
C ILE A 153 19.64 -1.63 -19.57
N ASP A 154 20.71 -1.10 -20.18
CA ASP A 154 20.67 -0.53 -21.53
C ASP A 154 20.04 -1.50 -22.55
N PRO A 155 19.15 -1.03 -23.44
CA PRO A 155 18.42 -1.88 -24.38
C PRO A 155 19.32 -2.73 -25.30
N LEU A 156 20.52 -2.23 -25.62
CA LEU A 156 21.51 -2.93 -26.45
C LEU A 156 22.16 -4.10 -25.69
N ASN A 157 22.60 -3.84 -24.47
CA ASN A 157 23.18 -4.89 -23.60
C ASN A 157 22.14 -5.98 -23.30
N PHE A 158 20.89 -5.59 -23.07
CA PHE A 158 19.81 -6.53 -22.84
C PHE A 158 19.52 -7.43 -24.06
N ARG A 159 19.59 -6.87 -25.27
CA ARG A 159 19.46 -7.64 -26.52
C ARG A 159 20.56 -8.70 -26.63
N ASP A 160 21.79 -8.33 -26.34
CA ASP A 160 22.93 -9.24 -26.45
C ASP A 160 22.83 -10.37 -25.40
N ILE A 161 22.37 -10.05 -24.19
CA ILE A 161 22.03 -11.06 -23.16
C ILE A 161 20.94 -12.02 -23.65
N ILE A 162 19.85 -11.51 -24.25
CA ILE A 162 18.79 -12.37 -24.80
C ILE A 162 19.33 -13.30 -25.89
N ASN A 163 20.17 -12.80 -26.78
CA ASN A 163 20.72 -13.60 -27.88
C ASN A 163 21.64 -14.71 -27.34
N ASP A 164 22.48 -14.41 -26.35
CA ASP A 164 23.33 -15.43 -25.69
C ASP A 164 22.49 -16.48 -24.95
N LEU A 165 21.45 -16.05 -24.22
CA LEU A 165 20.52 -16.98 -23.55
C LEU A 165 19.78 -17.87 -24.56
N ALA A 166 19.33 -17.32 -25.68
CA ALA A 166 18.65 -18.08 -26.73
C ALA A 166 19.58 -19.13 -27.35
N ALA A 167 20.84 -18.77 -27.62
CA ALA A 167 21.84 -19.70 -28.17
C ALA A 167 22.15 -20.85 -27.20
N ARG A 168 22.30 -20.56 -25.89
CA ARG A 168 22.52 -21.59 -24.86
C ARG A 168 21.32 -22.51 -24.68
N LEU A 169 20.10 -21.98 -24.84
CA LEU A 169 18.88 -22.78 -24.83
C LEU A 169 18.84 -23.76 -25.99
N ASP A 170 19.30 -23.35 -27.18
CA ASP A 170 19.42 -24.22 -28.35
C ASP A 170 20.47 -25.32 -28.18
N GLU A 171 21.61 -24.99 -27.59
CA GLU A 171 22.65 -25.96 -27.24
C GLU A 171 22.12 -27.00 -26.23
N LYS A 172 21.39 -26.56 -25.21
CA LYS A 172 20.79 -27.46 -24.21
C LYS A 172 19.69 -28.36 -24.82
N ASP A 173 18.88 -27.84 -25.74
CA ASP A 173 17.82 -28.61 -26.41
C ASP A 173 18.41 -29.65 -27.39
N SER A 174 19.54 -29.34 -28.04
CA SER A 174 20.27 -30.29 -28.89
C SER A 174 20.98 -31.39 -28.10
N LEU A 175 21.57 -31.08 -26.93
CA LEU A 175 22.14 -32.07 -26.01
C LEU A 175 21.07 -32.96 -25.35
N GLY A 176 19.92 -32.38 -24.98
CA GLY A 176 18.78 -33.10 -24.40
C GLY A 176 18.07 -34.06 -25.36
N ARG A 177 18.37 -34.02 -26.67
CA ARG A 177 17.86 -34.99 -27.64
C ARG A 177 18.57 -36.36 -27.56
N ASN A 178 19.69 -36.46 -26.84
CA ASN A 178 20.48 -37.69 -26.63
C ASN A 178 20.46 -38.24 -25.17
N GLY A 179 19.61 -37.72 -24.28
CA GLY A 179 19.50 -38.18 -22.88
C GLY A 179 18.15 -37.76 -22.25
N PRO A 180 17.69 -38.41 -21.16
CA PRO A 180 16.31 -38.24 -20.67
C PRO A 180 16.06 -36.81 -20.19
N ALA A 181 14.83 -36.34 -20.43
CA ALA A 181 14.38 -34.98 -20.18
C ALA A 181 14.64 -34.51 -18.75
N VAL A 182 15.63 -33.63 -18.58
CA VAL A 182 15.82 -32.89 -17.32
C VAL A 182 15.02 -31.60 -17.39
N THR A 183 13.85 -31.63 -16.77
CA THR A 183 13.11 -30.47 -16.29
C THR A 183 13.98 -29.68 -15.32
N THR A 184 14.28 -28.41 -15.60
CA THR A 184 14.30 -27.27 -14.64
C THR A 184 15.06 -26.07 -15.23
N CYS A 185 14.41 -24.91 -15.19
CA CYS A 185 14.85 -23.77 -14.40
C CYS A 185 13.74 -23.47 -13.38
#